data_AF-A0A5C4TDW4-F1
#
_entry.id   AF-A0A5C4TDW4-F1
#
_cell.length_a   1.000
_cell.length_b   1.000
_cell.length_c   1.000
_cell.angle_alpha   90.00
_cell.angle_beta   90.00
_cell.angle_gamma   90.00
#
_symmetry.space_group_name_H-M   'P 1'
#
loop_
_entity.id
_entity.type
_entity.pdbx_description
1 polymer ?
#
loop_
_entity_poly.entity_id
_entity_poly.type
_entity_poly.pdbx_seq_one_letter_code
_entity_poly.pdbx_strand_id
1 'polypeptide(L)'
;MRKTLMLLLCSFLAGHLLLIFSWHEFSIFRYIYSLGALFIGIYYFKSFESKGLRISFVLMSLVFWVLLTVVYVAVGKIPILNLEPPGLKVE
;
A
#
# COMPACT_ATOMS: atom_id res chain seq x y z
N MET A 1 21.30 6.59 -8.19
CA MET A 1 19.92 6.70 -8.73
C MET A 1 19.20 5.36 -8.79
N ARG A 2 19.75 4.30 -9.41
CA ARG A 2 19.08 2.98 -9.56
C ARG A 2 18.55 2.37 -8.24
N LYS A 3 19.32 2.45 -7.15
CA LYS A 3 18.93 1.89 -5.83
C LYS A 3 17.72 2.61 -5.22
N THR A 4 17.69 3.94 -5.32
CA THR A 4 16.59 4.79 -4.81
C THR A 4 15.32 4.57 -5.62
N LEU A 5 15.43 4.41 -6.94
CA LEU A 5 14.29 4.10 -7.80
C LEU A 5 13.69 2.72 -7.46
N MET A 6 14.54 1.71 -7.25
CA MET A 6 14.09 0.39 -6.80
C MET A 6 13.43 0.43 -5.43
N LEU A 7 13.99 1.17 -4.46
CA LEU A 7 13.35 1.41 -3.17
C LEU A 7 11.94 1.96 -3.37
N LEU A 8 11.81 3.03 -4.14
CA LEU A 8 10.53 3.73 -4.33
C LEU A 8 9.49 2.85 -5.01
N LEU A 9 9.87 2.17 -6.10
CA LEU A 9 8.97 1.26 -6.84
C LEU A 9 8.54 0.07 -5.99
N CYS A 10 9.49 -0.63 -5.35
CA CYS A 10 9.18 -1.79 -4.53
C CYS A 10 8.33 -1.41 -3.31
N SER A 11 8.63 -0.29 -2.64
CA SER A 11 7.83 0.21 -1.52
C SER A 11 6.43 0.65 -1.96
N PHE A 12 6.30 1.27 -3.13
CA PHE A 12 4.99 1.65 -3.69
C PHE A 12 4.13 0.41 -4.00
N LEU A 13 4.70 -0.59 -4.67
CA LEU A 13 4.05 -1.88 -4.94
C LEU A 13 3.63 -2.56 -3.64
N ALA A 14 4.55 -2.67 -2.66
CA ALA A 14 4.25 -3.29 -1.37
C ALA A 14 3.14 -2.52 -0.60
N GLY A 15 3.20 -1.19 -0.57
CA GLY A 15 2.16 -0.34 0.03
C GLY A 15 0.80 -0.49 -0.66
N HIS A 16 0.78 -0.67 -1.97
CA HIS A 16 -0.45 -0.90 -2.74
C HIS A 16 -1.05 -2.29 -2.46
N LEU A 17 -0.23 -3.33 -2.38
CA LEU A 17 -0.70 -4.67 -1.99
C LEU A 17 -1.23 -4.68 -0.55
N LEU A 18 -0.58 -3.94 0.36
CA LEU A 18 -1.06 -3.74 1.73
C LEU A 18 -2.40 -3.00 1.76
N LEU A 19 -2.63 -2.04 0.86
CA LEU A 19 -3.92 -1.35 0.76
C LEU A 19 -5.02 -2.35 0.44
N ILE A 20 -4.84 -3.12 -0.65
CA ILE A 20 -5.82 -4.11 -1.07
C ILE A 20 -6.05 -5.13 0.05
N PHE A 21 -4.99 -5.55 0.73
CA PHE A 21 -5.05 -6.45 1.88
C PHE A 21 -5.91 -5.87 3.03
N SER A 22 -5.69 -4.61 3.41
CA SER A 22 -6.41 -3.96 4.51
C SER A 22 -7.91 -3.86 4.26
N TRP A 23 -8.32 -3.68 3.00
CA TRP A 23 -9.71 -3.37 2.66
C TRP A 23 -10.53 -4.57 2.19
N HIS A 24 -9.90 -5.67 1.78
CA HIS A 24 -10.61 -6.92 1.48
C HIS A 24 -10.90 -7.71 2.76
N GLU A 25 -11.96 -7.35 3.49
CA GLU A 25 -12.29 -7.98 4.78
C GLU A 25 -12.69 -9.47 4.68
N PHE A 26 -13.27 -9.93 3.56
CA PHE A 26 -13.98 -11.23 3.50
C PHE A 26 -13.57 -12.19 2.37
N SER A 27 -12.35 -12.10 1.84
CA SER A 27 -11.95 -12.99 0.72
C SER A 27 -10.61 -13.66 0.88
N ILE A 28 -10.51 -14.90 0.39
CA ILE A 28 -9.26 -15.67 0.30
C ILE A 28 -8.19 -14.92 -0.51
N PHE A 29 -8.63 -14.04 -1.43
CA PHE A 29 -7.75 -13.16 -2.21
C PHE A 29 -6.90 -12.25 -1.33
N ARG A 30 -7.36 -11.87 -0.12
CA ARG A 30 -6.58 -11.08 0.84
C ARG A 30 -5.23 -11.75 1.12
N TYR A 31 -5.20 -13.06 1.31
CA TYR A 31 -3.97 -13.79 1.61
C TYR A 31 -2.99 -13.78 0.44
N ILE A 32 -3.49 -13.77 -0.80
CA ILE A 32 -2.66 -13.65 -2.01
C ILE A 32 -1.96 -12.28 -2.05
N TYR A 33 -2.66 -11.19 -1.72
CA TYR A 33 -2.04 -9.86 -1.65
C TYR A 33 -1.03 -9.75 -0.52
N SER A 34 -1.28 -10.38 0.63
CA SER A 34 -0.29 -10.47 1.73
C SER A 34 0.97 -11.24 1.30
N LEU A 35 0.79 -12.41 0.67
CA LEU A 35 1.88 -13.21 0.12
C LEU A 35 2.68 -12.45 -0.95
N GLY A 36 2.00 -11.69 -1.81
CA GLY A 36 2.65 -10.84 -2.80
C GLY A 36 3.51 -9.74 -2.15
N ALA A 37 2.99 -9.05 -1.13
CA ALA A 37 3.75 -8.04 -0.40
C ALA A 37 4.98 -8.65 0.30
N LEU A 38 4.82 -9.83 0.89
CA LEU A 38 5.92 -10.58 1.50
C LEU A 38 6.97 -10.97 0.46
N PHE A 39 6.57 -11.48 -0.71
CA PHE A 39 7.50 -11.89 -1.76
C PHE A 39 8.32 -10.72 -2.30
N ILE A 40 7.69 -9.55 -2.48
CA ILE A 40 8.39 -8.31 -2.85
C ILE A 40 9.38 -7.90 -1.75
N GLY A 41 8.99 -7.99 -0.48
CA GLY A 41 9.87 -7.75 0.65
C GLY A 41 11.09 -8.68 0.65
N ILE A 42 10.88 -9.99 0.47
CA ILE A 42 11.96 -10.98 0.38
C ILE A 42 12.90 -10.66 -0.80
N TYR A 43 12.34 -10.38 -1.98
CA TYR A 43 13.13 -10.01 -3.16
C TYR A 43 13.99 -8.75 -2.90
N TYR A 44 13.40 -7.72 -2.28
CA TYR A 44 14.10 -6.49 -1.95
C TYR A 44 15.22 -6.75 -0.92
N PHE A 45 14.93 -7.49 0.15
CA PHE A 45 15.90 -7.77 1.22
C PHE A 45 17.06 -8.66 0.75
N LYS A 46 16.82 -9.55 -0.22
CA LYS A 46 17.88 -10.34 -0.88
C LYS A 46 18.74 -9.49 -1.82
N SER A 47 18.16 -8.45 -2.43
CA SER A 47 18.87 -7.56 -3.37
C SER A 47 19.70 -6.47 -2.67
N PHE A 48 19.35 -6.11 -1.43
CA PHE A 48 20.01 -5.05 -0.68
C PHE A 48 20.43 -5.52 0.72
N GLU A 49 21.73 -5.53 0.99
CA GLU A 49 22.29 -5.96 2.28
C GLU A 49 22.24 -4.88 3.38
N SER A 50 22.20 -3.61 2.99
CA SER A 50 22.22 -2.50 3.94
C SER A 50 20.98 -2.49 4.83
N LYS A 51 21.21 -2.54 6.15
CA LYS A 51 20.14 -2.43 7.17
C LYS A 51 19.31 -1.16 7.01
N GLY A 52 19.97 -0.04 6.68
CA GLY A 52 19.29 1.24 6.47
C GLY A 52 18.27 1.17 5.33
N LEU A 53 18.66 0.63 4.16
CA LEU A 53 17.78 0.49 3.01
C LEU A 53 16.60 -0.45 3.27
N ARG A 54 16.80 -1.51 4.04
CA ARG A 54 15.74 -2.44 4.46
C ARG A 54 14.71 -1.75 5.34
N ILE A 55 15.16 -0.97 6.34
CA ILE A 55 14.27 -0.19 7.21
C ILE A 55 13.54 0.88 6.39
N SER A 56 14.25 1.60 5.52
CA SER A 56 13.64 2.59 4.63
C SER A 56 12.58 1.99 3.72
N PHE A 57 12.76 0.75 3.24
CA PHE A 57 11.75 0.08 2.43
C PHE A 57 10.45 -0.12 3.21
N VAL A 58 10.55 -0.65 4.43
CA VAL A 58 9.38 -0.92 5.30
C VAL A 58 8.67 0.39 5.65
N LEU A 59 9.43 1.41 6.06
CA LEU A 59 8.88 2.73 6.36
C LEU A 59 8.19 3.36 5.14
N MET A 60 8.83 3.33 3.97
CA MET A 60 8.23 3.87 2.75
C MET A 60 7.00 3.09 2.31
N SER A 61 6.98 1.76 2.46
CA SER A 61 5.76 0.98 2.16
C SER A 61 4.60 1.34 3.07
N LEU A 62 4.86 1.63 4.35
CA LEU A 62 3.84 2.10 5.28
C LEU A 62 3.36 3.51 4.91
N VAL A 63 4.27 4.41 4.58
CA VAL A 63 3.92 5.77 4.11
C VAL A 63 3.05 5.69 2.85
N PHE A 64 3.43 4.88 1.86
CA PHE A 64 2.62 4.70 0.65
C PHE A 64 1.26 4.07 0.94
N TRP A 65 1.19 3.09 1.83
CA TRP A 65 -0.08 2.50 2.26
C TRP A 65 -1.03 3.56 2.86
N VAL A 66 -0.53 4.40 3.77
CA VAL A 66 -1.32 5.50 4.36
C VAL A 66 -1.74 6.50 3.29
N LEU A 67 -0.82 6.97 2.46
CA LEU A 67 -1.11 7.94 1.39
C LEU A 67 -2.16 7.42 0.41
N LEU A 68 -2.01 6.17 -0.04
CA LEU A 68 -2.98 5.54 -0.92
C LEU A 68 -4.33 5.37 -0.24
N THR A 69 -4.36 5.02 1.05
CA THR A 69 -5.61 4.93 1.81
C THR A 69 -6.33 6.28 1.83
N VAL A 70 -5.63 7.36 2.15
CA VAL A 70 -6.19 8.73 2.15
C VAL A 70 -6.75 9.10 0.78
N VAL A 71 -5.99 8.85 -0.29
CA VAL A 71 -6.43 9.14 -1.67
C VAL A 71 -7.68 8.36 -2.02
N TYR A 72 -7.72 7.05 -1.74
CA TYR A 72 -8.85 6.20 -2.09
C TYR A 72 -10.12 6.57 -1.30
N VAL A 73 -9.98 6.96 -0.04
CA VAL A 73 -11.08 7.47 0.79
C VAL A 73 -11.58 8.82 0.24
N ALA A 74 -10.66 9.73 -0.10
CA ALA A 74 -11.03 11.04 -0.66
C ALA A 74 -11.77 10.94 -2.02
N VAL A 75 -11.47 9.91 -2.82
CA VAL A 75 -12.17 9.63 -4.10
C VAL A 75 -13.49 8.88 -3.88
N GLY A 76 -13.88 8.60 -2.64
CA GLY A 76 -15.13 7.89 -2.31
C GLY A 76 -15.13 6.41 -2.72
N LYS A 77 -13.95 5.84 -3.03
CA LYS A 77 -13.83 4.40 -3.36
C LYS A 77 -13.99 3.52 -2.12
N ILE A 78 -13.80 4.09 -0.93
CA ILE A 78 -13.84 3.30 0.29
C ILE A 78 -14.50 4.04 1.46
N PRO A 79 -15.59 3.50 2.04
CA PRO A 79 -16.43 4.21 2.99
C PRO A 79 -15.91 4.04 4.44
N ILE A 80 -14.75 4.64 4.80
CA ILE A 80 -14.39 4.77 6.25
C ILE A 80 -15.06 5.98 6.86
N LEU A 81 -15.03 7.07 6.11
CA LEU A 81 -15.70 8.30 6.46
C LEU A 81 -16.93 8.30 5.59
N ASN A 82 -18.11 8.25 6.20
CA ASN A 82 -19.38 8.47 5.52
C ASN A 82 -19.45 9.94 5.07
N LEU A 83 -18.51 10.36 4.21
CA LEU A 83 -18.47 11.64 3.55
C LEU A 83 -19.50 11.56 2.44
N GLU A 84 -20.77 11.49 2.83
CA GLU A 84 -21.84 11.88 1.94
C GLU A 84 -21.47 13.29 1.48
N PRO A 85 -21.17 13.52 0.18
CA PRO A 85 -20.81 14.84 -0.28
C PRO A 85 -21.99 15.76 0.06
N PRO A 86 -21.79 16.83 0.86
CA PRO A 86 -22.88 17.71 1.23
C PRO A 86 -23.36 18.41 -0.04
N GLY A 87 -24.44 17.90 -0.62
CA GLY A 87 -25.06 18.50 -1.81
C GLY A 87 -25.54 17.56 -2.92
N LEU A 88 -25.35 16.23 -2.84
CA LEU A 88 -25.93 15.32 -3.84
C LEU A 88 -27.19 14.61 -3.30
N LYS A 89 -28.20 15.41 -2.93
CA LYS A 89 -29.58 14.90 -2.93
C LYS A 89 -30.04 14.91 -4.38
N VAL A 90 -29.93 13.77 -5.05
CA VAL A 90 -30.68 13.54 -6.28
C VAL A 90 -32.09 13.20 -5.82
N GLU A 91 -33.01 14.13 -6.06
CA GLU A 91 -34.46 13.93 -5.94
C GLU A 91 -34.93 12.75 -6.80
#